data_AF-A8RKC5-F1
#
_entry.id   AF-A8RKC5-F1
#
_cell.length_a   1.000
_cell.length_b   1.000
_cell.length_c   1.000
_cell.angle_alpha   90.00
_cell.angle_beta   90.00
_cell.angle_gamma   90.00
#
_symmetry.space_group_name_H-M   'P 1'
#
loop_
_entity.id
_entity.type
_entity.pdbx_description
1 polymer ?
#
loop_
_entity_poly.entity_id
_entity_poly.type
_entity_poly.pdbx_seq_one_letter_code
_entity_poly.pdbx_strand_id
1 'polypeptide(L)'
;MSVSDNGLGMTREQVKRLFGDTDHMPSGRGSGIGVKNVHQRIRLYFGNDYGLEIQSEPDEGTTVTAHLPAIPYEEVKKEGSYVK
;
A
#
# COMPACT_ATOMS: atom_id res chain seq x y z
N MET A 1 9.21 2.12 3.47
CA MET A 1 8.71 1.92 4.86
C MET A 1 7.79 0.71 4.89
N SER A 2 7.67 -0.01 6.00
CA SER A 2 6.80 -1.19 6.08
C SER A 2 6.01 -1.31 7.39
N VAL A 3 4.90 -2.05 7.33
CA VAL A 3 4.07 -2.46 8.46
C VAL A 3 3.87 -3.96 8.38
N SER A 4 4.00 -4.66 9.50
CA SER A 4 3.86 -6.12 9.57
C SER A 4 2.87 -6.53 10.66
N ASP A 5 2.14 -7.61 10.41
CA ASP A 5 1.29 -8.31 11.37
C ASP A 5 1.58 -9.81 11.38
N ASN A 6 1.19 -10.46 12.47
CA ASN A 6 1.30 -11.90 12.71
C ASN A 6 -0.07 -12.60 12.64
N GLY A 7 -0.97 -12.10 11.78
CA GLY A 7 -2.28 -12.70 11.55
C GLY A 7 -2.20 -13.99 10.73
N LEU A 8 -3.34 -14.43 10.21
CA LEU A 8 -3.45 -15.66 9.40
C LEU A 8 -2.73 -15.60 8.05
N GLY A 9 -2.25 -14.42 7.65
CA GLY A 9 -1.67 -14.19 6.33
C GLY A 9 -2.64 -14.49 5.18
N MET A 10 -2.08 -14.62 3.98
CA MET A 10 -2.79 -14.74 2.73
C MET A 10 -2.00 -15.59 1.73
N THR A 11 -2.73 -16.35 0.91
CA THR A 11 -2.18 -17.02 -0.28
C THR A 11 -1.75 -16.01 -1.33
N ARG A 12 -0.87 -16.42 -2.25
CA ARG A 12 -0.44 -15.59 -3.38
C ARG A 12 -1.61 -15.13 -4.25
N GLU A 13 -2.63 -15.97 -4.39
CA GLU A 13 -3.85 -15.68 -5.15
C GLU A 13 -4.69 -14.61 -4.45
N GLN A 14 -4.80 -14.65 -3.12
CA GLN A 14 -5.46 -13.61 -2.33
C GLN A 14 -4.70 -12.28 -2.44
N VAL A 15 -3.37 -12.30 -2.34
CA VAL A 15 -2.55 -11.09 -2.52
C VAL A 15 -2.71 -10.49 -3.92
N LYS A 16 -2.69 -11.32 -4.97
CA LYS A 16 -2.92 -10.85 -6.36
C LYS A 16 -4.28 -10.18 -6.54
N ARG A 17 -5.32 -10.69 -5.86
CA ARG A 17 -6.67 -10.10 -5.92
C ARG A 17 -6.75 -8.72 -5.28
N LEU A 18 -5.89 -8.39 -4.30
CA LEU A 18 -5.86 -7.07 -3.67
C LEU A 18 -5.46 -5.96 -4.65
N PHE A 19 -4.64 -6.28 -5.66
CA PHE A 19 -4.17 -5.33 -6.68
C PHE A 19 -4.94 -5.43 -8.01
N GLY A 20 -5.85 -6.40 -8.15
CA GLY A 20 -6.58 -6.65 -9.39
C GLY A 20 -7.73 -5.67 -9.65
N ASP A 21 -8.09 -5.53 -10.93
CA ASP A 21 -9.28 -4.84 -11.42
C ASP A 21 -10.50 -5.76 -11.55
N THR A 22 -10.56 -6.84 -10.77
CA THR A 22 -11.72 -7.73 -10.82
C THR A 22 -12.86 -7.11 -10.03
N ASP A 23 -13.86 -6.63 -10.77
CA ASP A 23 -15.16 -6.04 -10.38
C ASP A 23 -16.03 -6.93 -9.46
N HIS A 24 -15.49 -8.05 -8.99
CA HIS A 24 -16.17 -9.09 -8.23
C HIS A 24 -15.36 -9.45 -6.99
N MET A 25 -15.11 -8.46 -6.12
CA MET A 25 -14.73 -8.75 -4.75
C MET A 25 -16.01 -8.87 -3.91
N PRO A 26 -16.21 -9.97 -3.16
CA PRO A 26 -17.38 -10.10 -2.30
C PRO A 26 -17.45 -8.90 -1.36
N SER A 27 -18.61 -8.24 -1.30
CA SER A 27 -18.88 -7.15 -0.38
C SER A 27 -18.92 -7.68 1.06
N GLY A 28 -17.75 -7.90 1.64
CA GLY A 28 -17.56 -8.38 3.01
C GLY A 28 -16.35 -7.72 3.68
N ARG A 29 -16.16 -7.97 4.98
CA ARG A 29 -14.94 -7.57 5.70
C ARG A 29 -13.71 -8.15 4.97
N GLY A 30 -12.73 -7.31 4.67
CA GLY A 30 -11.51 -7.73 3.96
C GLY A 30 -11.58 -7.59 2.44
N SER A 31 -12.49 -6.78 1.90
CA SER A 31 -12.64 -6.49 0.46
C SER A 31 -11.43 -5.83 -0.23
N GLY A 32 -10.27 -5.70 0.42
CA GLY A 32 -9.06 -5.13 -0.19
C GLY A 32 -9.16 -3.66 -0.63
N ILE A 33 -10.33 -3.01 -0.52
CA ILE A 33 -10.61 -1.66 -1.02
C ILE A 33 -9.61 -0.65 -0.44
N GLY A 34 -9.27 -0.78 0.85
CA GLY A 34 -8.29 0.10 1.50
C GLY A 34 -6.92 0.02 0.84
N VAL A 35 -6.40 -1.20 0.65
CA VAL A 35 -5.10 -1.44 0.00
C VAL A 35 -5.10 -0.93 -1.43
N LYS A 36 -6.16 -1.23 -2.20
CA LYS A 36 -6.31 -0.76 -3.58
C LYS A 36 -6.31 0.76 -3.66
N ASN A 37 -7.08 1.43 -2.81
CA ASN A 37 -7.15 2.89 -2.78
C ASN A 37 -5.80 3.53 -2.45
N VAL A 38 -5.08 3.01 -1.45
CA VAL A 38 -3.75 3.52 -1.10
C VAL A 38 -2.77 3.32 -2.27
N HIS A 39 -2.72 2.12 -2.84
CA HIS A 39 -1.85 1.81 -3.97
C HIS A 39 -2.14 2.70 -5.19
N GLN A 40 -3.42 2.85 -5.58
CA GLN A 40 -3.84 3.70 -6.68
C GLN A 40 -3.52 5.18 -6.43
N ARG A 41 -3.74 5.68 -5.21
CA ARG A 41 -3.41 7.07 -4.86
C ARG A 41 -1.91 7.31 -4.98
N ILE A 42 -1.07 6.43 -4.43
CA ILE A 42 0.38 6.58 -4.54
C ILE A 42 0.81 6.65 -6.02
N ARG A 43 0.29 5.75 -6.86
CA ARG A 43 0.57 5.75 -8.31
C ARG A 43 0.08 7.00 -9.02
N LEU A 44 -1.09 7.50 -8.65
CA LEU A 44 -1.65 8.73 -9.22
C LEU A 44 -0.76 9.95 -8.95
N TYR A 45 -0.17 10.04 -7.76
CA TYR A 45 0.67 11.18 -7.38
C TYR A 45 2.12 11.06 -7.87
N PHE A 46 2.69 9.85 -7.87
CA PHE A 46 4.14 9.68 -8.06
C PHE A 46 4.53 8.82 -9.27
N GLY A 47 3.56 8.21 -9.95
CA GLY A 47 3.78 7.33 -11.11
C GLY A 47 3.80 5.84 -10.76
N ASN A 48 3.84 5.00 -11.79
CA ASN A 48 3.67 3.54 -11.67
C ASN A 48 4.83 2.80 -10.99
N ASP A 49 5.99 3.45 -10.88
CA ASP A 49 7.18 2.93 -10.19
C ASP A 49 7.02 2.93 -8.65
N TYR A 50 5.98 3.61 -8.14
CA TYR A 50 5.66 3.70 -6.72
C TYR A 50 4.38 2.95 -6.38
N GLY A 51 4.15 2.71 -5.09
CA GLY A 51 2.94 2.05 -4.62
C GLY A 51 3.15 1.24 -3.36
N LEU A 52 2.34 0.19 -3.26
CA LEU A 52 2.42 -0.82 -2.21
C LEU A 52 2.91 -2.14 -2.79
N GLU A 53 3.73 -2.83 -1.99
CA GLU A 53 4.15 -4.22 -2.16
C GLU A 53 3.64 -5.01 -0.95
N ILE A 54 3.14 -6.23 -1.18
CA ILE A 54 2.60 -7.09 -0.12
C ILE A 54 3.30 -8.44 -0.19
N GLN A 55 3.85 -8.83 0.94
CA GLN A 55 4.42 -10.16 1.18
C GLN A 55 3.58 -10.80 2.29
N SER A 56 3.06 -12.00 2.04
CA SER A 56 2.23 -12.70 3.01
C SER A 56 2.32 -14.20 2.78
N GLU A 57 2.30 -14.94 3.89
CA GLU A 57 2.29 -16.39 3.91
C GLU A 57 1.19 -16.87 4.86
N PRO A 58 0.39 -17.89 4.47
CA PRO A 58 -0.62 -18.46 5.36
C PRO A 58 -0.02 -18.89 6.70
N ASP A 59 -0.74 -18.56 7.78
CA ASP A 59 -0.40 -18.84 9.19
C ASP A 59 0.88 -18.15 9.72
N GLU A 60 1.56 -17.33 8.92
CA GLU A 60 2.76 -16.56 9.31
C GLU A 60 2.50 -15.05 9.43
N GLY A 61 1.54 -14.53 8.64
CA GLY A 61 1.14 -13.11 8.69
C GLY A 61 1.36 -12.34 7.39
N THR A 62 1.42 -11.01 7.49
CA THR A 62 1.52 -10.11 6.34
C THR A 62 2.49 -8.98 6.61
N THR A 63 3.28 -8.62 5.60
CA THR A 63 4.08 -7.40 5.55
C THR A 63 3.69 -6.57 4.34
N VAL A 64 3.36 -5.30 4.57
CA VAL A 64 3.05 -4.31 3.53
C VAL A 64 4.14 -3.26 3.49
N THR A 65 4.75 -3.08 2.33
CA THR A 65 5.82 -2.11 2.10
C THR A 65 5.29 -1.00 1.19
N ALA A 66 5.46 0.26 1.61
CA ALA A 66 5.19 1.42 0.79
C ALA A 66 6.49 1.97 0.19
N HIS A 67 6.47 2.10 -1.14
CA HIS A 67 7.53 2.70 -1.96
C HIS A 67 7.07 4.10 -2.38
N LEU A 68 7.81 5.11 -1.92
CA LEU A 68 7.53 6.52 -2.15
C LEU A 68 8.82 7.24 -2.56
N PRO A 69 8.74 8.36 -3.30
CA PRO A 69 9.92 9.15 -3.61
C PRO A 69 10.53 9.72 -2.33
N ALA A 70 11.86 9.66 -2.24
CA ALA A 70 12.58 10.31 -1.15
C ALA A 70 12.75 11.80 -1.47
N ILE A 71 12.27 12.66 -0.58
CA ILE A 71 12.47 14.11 -0.66
C ILE A 71 13.53 14.49 0.38
N PRO A 72 14.58 15.25 0.02
CA PRO A 72 15.55 15.75 0.97
C PRO A 72 14.88 16.57 2.08
N TYR A 73 15.28 16.33 3.33
CA TYR A 73 14.70 17.01 4.49
C TYR A 73 14.78 18.55 4.43
N GLU A 74 15.83 19.09 3.80
CA GLU A 74 16.02 20.53 3.63
C GLU A 74 14.96 21.17 2.70
N GLU A 75 14.39 20.42 1.76
CA GLU A 75 13.31 20.91 0.88
C GLU A 75 11.98 20.98 1.66
N VAL A 76 11.70 19.97 2.49
CA VAL A 76 10.51 19.92 3.35
C VAL A 76 10.48 21.08 4.35
N LYS A 77 11.64 21.45 4.90
CA LYS A 77 11.75 22.56 5.87
C LYS A 77 11.47 23.93 5.27
N LYS A 78 11.75 24.12 3.97
CA LYS A 78 11.50 25.39 3.26
C LYS A 78 10.00 25.63 3.01
N GLU A 79 9.26 24.60 2.63
CA GLU A 79 7.81 24.70 2.40
C GLU A 79 7.01 24.92 3.70
N GLY A 80 7.40 24.26 4.80
CA GLY A 80 6.76 24.45 6.11
C GLY A 80 6.95 25.86 6.70
N SER A 81 7.86 26.66 6.15
CA SER A 81 8.13 28.03 6.62
C SER A 81 7.22 29.10 6.00
N TYR A 82 6.41 28.75 4.98
CA TYR A 82 5.44 29.64 4.32
C TYR A 82 4.01 29.51 4.85
N VAL A 83 3.75 28.57 5.78
CA VAL A 83 2.47 28.47 6.48
C VAL A 83 2.59 29.22 7.82
N LYS A 84 2.45 30.53 7.78
CA LYS A 84 2.20 31.39 8.94
C LYS A 84 1.00 32.28 8.68
#